data_AF-A0AAD1SNC7-F1
#
_entry.id   AF-A0AAD1SNC7-F1
#
_cell.length_a   1.000
_cell.length_b   1.000
_cell.length_c   1.000
_cell.angle_alpha   90.00
_cell.angle_beta   90.00
_cell.angle_gamma   90.00
#
_symmetry.space_group_name_H-M   'P 1'
#
loop_
_entity.id
_entity.type
_entity.pdbx_description
1 polymer ?
#
loop_
_entity_poly.entity_id
_entity_poly.type
_entity_poly.pdbx_seq_one_letter_code
_entity_poly.pdbx_strand_id
1 'polypeptide(L)'
;MDSSADLSDPDHLPAVPFLARGPRCGDVMVLSSDSEEEPPARPPRPRTVTAAPSLQVRQKRPLAGGAAPAAPSKGKKSPDNLTVLIDPGLLHCGQGGQVLSALQAQEIPCVIKTQPVARSITWTRTQLHENDEDISQVQAEMIILIPAEEFVVMLQNHKKEPPGSWTNETLYKDFTHALMDKTCKMPTLVIMEMEKYFRGHKAQPKKRSNEADKGSNDLKSRKLAKKRKLEVLPHLTRIEVEEAMIEFQLETGFHVRFLETWKEFADFSCMFNKAVAEAPIKMQRNNSKFSFYLDGEWAGGVRVDRCGKGLLGVWKRQIQQFNRISVETANAVVAAYPSPYLLFQAYNHCNTEAERHCLLSDILVRRGEGVTSTSRRIGQEMSKRIYLQFMSLDPELLLDLS
;
A
#
# COMPACT_ATOMS: atom_id res chain seq x y z
N MET A 1 22.05 20.15 72.96
CA MET A 1 22.73 21.42 73.21
C MET A 1 23.80 21.58 72.13
N ASP A 2 23.36 22.22 71.06
CA ASP A 2 24.04 23.09 70.09
C ASP A 2 25.58 23.19 69.97
N SER A 3 25.97 23.09 68.68
CA SER A 3 26.73 24.08 67.87
C SER A 3 28.25 24.02 67.73
N SER A 4 28.65 23.49 66.56
CA SER A 4 29.32 24.15 65.41
C SER A 4 30.62 24.98 65.55
N ALA A 5 31.62 24.60 64.73
CA ALA A 5 32.54 25.39 63.87
C ALA A 5 33.89 24.62 63.67
N ASP A 6 34.67 24.65 62.58
CA ASP A 6 34.56 24.99 61.15
C ASP A 6 35.93 24.67 60.46
N LEU A 7 35.94 24.51 59.12
CA LEU A 7 37.02 24.77 58.12
C LEU A 7 38.29 23.87 57.92
N SER A 8 38.31 23.26 56.70
CA SER A 8 39.33 23.37 55.59
C SER A 8 40.57 22.45 55.44
N ASP A 9 40.63 21.84 54.24
CA ASP A 9 41.71 21.14 53.48
C ASP A 9 42.92 22.04 53.07
N PRO A 10 44.07 21.60 52.44
CA PRO A 10 44.21 20.58 51.37
C PRO A 10 45.56 19.77 51.22
N ASP A 11 45.63 18.88 50.22
CA ASP A 11 46.74 18.62 49.24
C ASP A 11 47.15 17.14 49.00
N HIS A 12 46.89 16.63 47.78
CA HIS A 12 47.61 15.48 47.21
C HIS A 12 47.63 15.46 45.68
N LEU A 13 48.84 15.53 45.07
CA LEU A 13 49.18 15.08 43.71
C LEU A 13 50.68 14.70 43.65
N PRO A 14 51.09 13.78 42.75
CA PRO A 14 51.71 14.22 41.50
C PRO A 14 51.31 13.42 40.24
N ALA A 15 51.72 13.95 39.08
CA ALA A 15 51.26 13.65 37.72
C ALA A 15 52.24 12.83 36.84
N VAL A 16 51.64 12.23 35.79
CA VAL A 16 52.02 11.52 34.53
C VAL A 16 53.37 11.86 33.84
N PRO A 17 53.97 11.04 32.92
CA PRO A 17 53.46 10.88 31.51
C PRO A 17 53.88 9.59 30.70
N PHE A 18 53.13 9.20 29.64
CA PHE A 18 53.65 9.02 28.26
C PHE A 18 52.58 8.62 27.22
N LEU A 19 52.47 9.42 26.15
CA LEU A 19 51.90 9.09 24.84
C LEU A 19 53.04 9.22 23.81
N ALA A 20 53.19 8.25 22.90
CA ALA A 20 54.01 8.37 21.69
C ALA A 20 53.24 7.74 20.52
N ARG A 21 52.71 8.54 19.58
CA ARG A 21 53.27 8.86 18.24
C ARG A 21 53.40 7.63 17.32
N GLY A 22 52.56 7.60 16.28
CA GLY A 22 52.59 6.61 15.19
C GLY A 22 53.62 6.91 14.10
N PRO A 23 53.64 6.14 12.99
CA PRO A 23 54.40 6.47 11.81
C PRO A 23 53.53 6.98 10.64
N ARG A 24 54.19 7.80 9.84
CA ARG A 24 53.70 8.60 8.72
C ARG A 24 53.56 7.78 7.44
N CYS A 25 52.65 8.25 6.60
CA CYS A 25 52.47 7.90 5.20
C CYS A 25 53.70 8.28 4.37
N GLY A 26 54.08 7.41 3.43
CA GLY A 26 55.13 7.62 2.44
C GLY A 26 55.18 6.45 1.46
N ASP A 27 54.62 6.70 0.28
CA ASP A 27 55.04 6.22 -1.05
C ASP A 27 53.90 5.68 -1.93
N VAL A 28 53.74 6.43 -3.02
CA VAL A 28 52.93 6.18 -4.19
C VAL A 28 53.57 5.05 -5.00
N MET A 29 52.82 3.99 -5.29
CA MET A 29 53.02 3.22 -6.50
C MET A 29 51.69 2.88 -7.14
N VAL A 30 51.51 3.40 -8.35
CA VAL A 30 50.50 3.04 -9.34
C VAL A 30 50.94 1.73 -9.98
N LEU A 31 50.09 0.70 -9.95
CA LEU A 31 50.12 -0.39 -10.92
C LEU A 31 48.69 -0.82 -11.28
N SER A 32 48.45 -0.85 -12.58
CA SER A 32 47.20 -1.16 -13.26
C SER A 32 47.00 -2.67 -13.46
N SER A 33 45.73 -3.03 -13.69
CA SER A 33 45.21 -4.12 -14.54
C SER A 33 45.43 -5.58 -14.16
N ASP A 34 44.31 -6.32 -14.04
CA ASP A 34 43.93 -7.55 -14.78
C ASP A 34 42.79 -8.24 -13.99
N SER A 35 41.54 -8.32 -14.46
CA SER A 35 40.99 -9.12 -15.58
C SER A 35 41.26 -10.62 -15.42
N GLU A 36 40.34 -11.39 -14.83
CA GLU A 36 40.00 -12.79 -15.19
C GLU A 36 38.57 -13.07 -14.69
N GLU A 37 37.56 -13.16 -15.56
CA GLU A 37 37.16 -14.26 -16.45
C GLU A 37 36.38 -15.41 -15.79
N GLU A 38 35.17 -15.59 -16.30
CA GLU A 38 34.12 -16.52 -15.94
C GLU A 38 34.33 -17.88 -16.66
N PRO A 39 34.14 -19.05 -16.02
CA PRO A 39 34.32 -20.32 -16.72
C PRO A 39 33.09 -20.70 -17.57
N PRO A 40 33.26 -21.27 -18.78
CA PRO A 40 32.19 -21.43 -19.75
C PRO A 40 31.28 -22.65 -19.53
N ALA A 41 30.05 -22.48 -20.02
CA ALA A 41 28.97 -23.45 -20.05
C ALA A 41 29.28 -24.70 -20.89
N ARG A 42 28.88 -25.88 -20.39
CA ARG A 42 28.88 -27.15 -21.14
C ARG A 42 27.62 -27.30 -21.99
N PRO A 43 27.72 -27.85 -23.22
CA PRO A 43 26.59 -28.06 -24.12
C PRO A 43 25.73 -29.30 -23.72
N PRO A 44 24.45 -29.35 -24.12
CA PRO A 44 23.57 -30.48 -23.82
C PRO A 44 23.80 -31.62 -24.83
N ARG A 45 23.69 -32.87 -24.36
CA ARG A 45 23.57 -34.07 -25.22
C ARG A 45 22.30 -34.85 -24.91
N PRO A 46 21.75 -35.58 -25.90
CA PRO A 46 20.32 -35.79 -26.06
C PRO A 46 19.75 -36.99 -25.27
N ARG A 47 18.41 -36.93 -25.14
CA ARG A 47 17.51 -37.92 -24.55
C ARG A 47 17.63 -39.30 -25.22
N THR A 48 17.75 -40.34 -24.42
CA THR A 48 17.44 -41.72 -24.80
C THR A 48 16.20 -42.18 -24.04
N VAL A 49 15.20 -42.60 -24.81
CA VAL A 49 13.95 -43.20 -24.35
C VAL A 49 14.20 -44.69 -24.15
N THR A 50 13.87 -45.23 -22.97
CA THR A 50 13.61 -46.67 -22.81
C THR A 50 12.57 -46.89 -21.71
N ALA A 51 11.63 -47.77 -22.04
CA ALA A 51 10.38 -48.06 -21.36
C ALA A 51 10.52 -48.82 -20.03
N ALA A 52 9.44 -48.76 -19.25
CA ALA A 52 9.20 -49.51 -18.01
C ALA A 52 9.17 -51.04 -18.23
N PRO A 53 9.16 -51.83 -17.14
CA PRO A 53 7.85 -52.34 -16.70
C PRO A 53 7.61 -52.37 -15.18
N SER A 54 6.32 -52.21 -14.87
CA SER A 54 5.51 -52.66 -13.73
C SER A 54 6.15 -53.46 -12.59
N LEU A 55 5.72 -53.21 -11.34
CA LEU A 55 5.02 -54.20 -10.48
C LEU A 55 4.52 -53.60 -9.14
N GLN A 56 3.27 -53.95 -8.84
CA GLN A 56 2.65 -54.22 -7.52
C GLN A 56 2.21 -53.08 -6.58
N VAL A 57 0.90 -52.86 -6.68
CA VAL A 57 -0.04 -52.43 -5.64
C VAL A 57 0.16 -53.24 -4.35
N ARG A 58 0.38 -52.55 -3.23
CA ARG A 58 0.17 -53.11 -1.88
C ARG A 58 -0.67 -52.13 -1.06
N GLN A 59 -1.94 -52.47 -0.93
CA GLN A 59 -2.91 -51.80 -0.04
C GLN A 59 -2.42 -51.90 1.41
N LYS A 60 -2.40 -50.76 2.12
CA LYS A 60 -2.37 -50.70 3.59
C LYS A 60 -3.53 -49.83 4.05
N ARG A 61 -4.44 -50.42 4.83
CA ARG A 61 -5.50 -49.75 5.60
C ARG A 61 -4.88 -48.77 6.61
N PRO A 62 -5.43 -47.57 6.85
CA PRO A 62 -5.10 -46.79 8.04
C PRO A 62 -6.03 -47.18 9.21
N LEU A 63 -5.41 -47.50 10.35
CA LEU A 63 -6.08 -47.47 11.65
C LEU A 63 -6.21 -46.02 12.11
N ALA A 64 -7.35 -45.71 12.73
CA ALA A 64 -7.67 -44.44 13.36
C ALA A 64 -6.70 -44.09 14.50
N GLY A 65 -6.43 -42.80 14.69
CA GLY A 65 -5.82 -42.28 15.91
C GLY A 65 -5.16 -40.91 15.76
N GLY A 66 -5.74 -39.90 16.42
CA GLY A 66 -5.03 -38.72 16.94
C GLY A 66 -4.83 -37.55 15.98
N ALA A 67 -5.73 -36.58 16.02
CA ALA A 67 -5.54 -35.27 15.42
C ALA A 67 -4.45 -34.48 16.19
N ALA A 68 -3.31 -34.24 15.55
CA ALA A 68 -2.37 -33.19 15.93
C ALA A 68 -2.76 -31.89 15.18
N PRO A 69 -2.63 -30.71 15.77
CA PRO A 69 -3.01 -29.45 15.13
C PRO A 69 -2.13 -29.21 13.89
N ALA A 70 -2.78 -29.08 12.74
CA ALA A 70 -2.12 -28.87 11.46
C ALA A 70 -1.35 -27.53 11.44
N ALA A 71 -0.05 -27.61 11.15
CA ALA A 71 0.72 -26.44 10.74
C ALA A 71 0.13 -25.84 9.45
N PRO A 72 0.11 -24.51 9.27
CA PRO A 72 -0.50 -23.89 8.11
C PRO A 72 0.32 -24.24 6.87
N SER A 73 -0.24 -25.09 6.02
CA SER A 73 0.34 -25.41 4.72
C SER A 73 0.38 -24.14 3.86
N LYS A 74 1.57 -23.78 3.39
CA LYS A 74 1.75 -22.83 2.27
C LYS A 74 1.27 -23.51 0.99
N GLY A 75 -0.04 -23.60 0.84
CA GLY A 75 -0.72 -23.93 -0.42
C GLY A 75 -1.52 -22.71 -0.85
N LYS A 76 -1.54 -22.42 -2.16
CA LYS A 76 -2.54 -21.55 -2.78
C LYS A 76 -3.91 -22.00 -2.26
N LYS A 77 -4.47 -21.30 -1.27
CA LYS A 77 -5.90 -21.41 -0.97
C LYS A 77 -6.56 -20.85 -2.22
N SER A 78 -7.22 -21.72 -2.99
CA SER A 78 -8.17 -21.30 -4.02
C SER A 78 -9.02 -20.19 -3.40
N PRO A 79 -9.10 -19.00 -4.03
CA PRO A 79 -10.03 -18.02 -3.51
C PRO A 79 -11.41 -18.68 -3.54
N ASP A 80 -12.25 -18.38 -2.56
CA ASP A 80 -13.69 -18.55 -2.73
C ASP A 80 -14.05 -18.03 -4.13
N ASN A 81 -14.90 -18.75 -4.87
CA ASN A 81 -15.15 -18.48 -6.28
C ASN A 81 -15.76 -17.08 -6.47
N LEU A 82 -14.90 -16.09 -6.66
CA LEU A 82 -15.29 -14.72 -6.94
C LEU A 82 -15.74 -14.64 -8.39
N THR A 83 -16.90 -14.06 -8.63
CA THR A 83 -17.44 -13.80 -9.96
C THR A 83 -17.71 -12.31 -10.10
N VAL A 84 -17.17 -11.71 -11.15
CA VAL A 84 -17.41 -10.31 -11.52
C VAL A 84 -18.69 -10.21 -12.33
N LEU A 85 -19.62 -9.38 -11.90
CA LEU A 85 -20.86 -9.07 -12.61
C LEU A 85 -20.71 -7.71 -13.28
N ILE A 86 -20.90 -7.66 -14.60
CA ILE A 86 -20.76 -6.44 -15.40
C ILE A 86 -22.12 -6.11 -16.01
N ASP A 87 -22.61 -4.90 -15.73
CA ASP A 87 -23.83 -4.40 -16.36
C ASP A 87 -23.60 -4.19 -17.86
N PRO A 88 -24.49 -4.67 -18.75
CA PRO A 88 -24.35 -4.48 -20.19
C PRO A 88 -24.26 -3.00 -20.58
N GLY A 89 -24.90 -2.09 -19.85
CA GLY A 89 -24.79 -0.64 -20.11
C GLY A 89 -23.36 -0.13 -20.12
N LEU A 90 -22.46 -0.72 -19.31
CA LEU A 90 -21.04 -0.36 -19.30
C LEU A 90 -20.36 -0.69 -20.64
N LEU A 91 -20.72 -1.83 -21.24
CA LEU A 91 -20.12 -2.31 -22.49
C LEU A 91 -20.60 -1.51 -23.71
N HIS A 92 -21.77 -0.89 -23.61
CA HIS A 92 -22.29 0.01 -24.64
C HIS A 92 -21.63 1.41 -24.59
N CYS A 93 -20.88 1.73 -23.53
CA CYS A 93 -20.16 2.98 -23.41
C CYS A 93 -18.75 2.87 -24.01
N GLY A 94 -18.41 3.78 -24.93
CA GLY A 94 -17.04 4.00 -25.42
C GLY A 94 -16.29 2.70 -25.74
N GLN A 95 -15.24 2.42 -24.96
CA GLN A 95 -14.41 1.21 -25.09
C GLN A 95 -14.62 0.24 -23.93
N GLY A 96 -15.85 0.07 -23.44
CA GLY A 96 -16.17 -0.84 -22.32
C GLY A 96 -15.71 -2.29 -22.53
N GLY A 97 -15.61 -2.76 -23.78
CA GLY A 97 -15.03 -4.06 -24.11
C GLY A 97 -13.56 -4.23 -23.68
N GLN A 98 -12.80 -3.13 -23.59
CA GLN A 98 -11.43 -3.15 -23.07
C GLN A 98 -11.40 -3.52 -21.58
N VAL A 99 -12.35 -2.98 -20.80
CA VAL A 99 -12.49 -3.26 -19.36
C VAL A 99 -12.84 -4.74 -19.14
N LEU A 100 -13.80 -5.26 -19.91
CA LEU A 100 -14.16 -6.67 -19.88
C LEU A 100 -12.96 -7.57 -20.20
N SER A 101 -12.22 -7.26 -21.27
CA SER A 101 -11.06 -8.05 -21.70
C SER A 101 -9.97 -8.06 -20.62
N ALA A 102 -9.72 -6.92 -19.97
CA ALA A 102 -8.74 -6.83 -18.89
C ALA A 102 -9.15 -7.63 -17.65
N LEU A 103 -10.44 -7.58 -17.27
CA LEU A 103 -10.96 -8.37 -16.14
C LEU A 103 -10.89 -9.88 -16.43
N GLN A 104 -11.24 -10.31 -17.64
CA GLN A 104 -11.12 -11.71 -18.06
C GLN A 104 -9.67 -12.21 -18.06
N ALA A 105 -8.71 -11.34 -18.34
CA ALA A 105 -7.28 -11.69 -18.29
C ALA A 105 -6.78 -12.00 -16.86
N GLN A 106 -7.55 -11.69 -15.81
CA GLN A 106 -7.21 -12.06 -14.43
C GLN A 106 -7.63 -13.49 -14.04
N GLU A 107 -8.11 -14.31 -15.00
CA GLU A 107 -8.59 -15.69 -14.78
C GLU A 107 -9.76 -15.78 -13.77
N ILE A 108 -10.50 -14.69 -13.57
CA ILE A 108 -11.67 -14.62 -12.69
C ILE A 108 -12.94 -14.66 -13.57
N PRO A 109 -13.95 -15.49 -13.24
CA PRO A 109 -15.22 -15.54 -13.97
C PRO A 109 -15.87 -14.16 -14.08
N CYS A 110 -16.22 -13.77 -15.32
CA CYS A 110 -16.92 -12.53 -15.61
C CYS A 110 -18.26 -12.85 -16.28
N VAL A 111 -19.36 -12.32 -15.72
CA VAL A 111 -20.72 -12.54 -16.20
C VAL A 111 -21.35 -11.19 -16.56
N ILE A 112 -21.88 -11.11 -17.77
CA ILE A 112 -22.63 -9.94 -18.22
C ILE A 112 -24.09 -10.13 -17.80
N LYS A 113 -24.59 -9.26 -16.93
CA LYS A 113 -25.95 -9.35 -16.38
C LYS A 113 -26.48 -7.96 -16.09
N THR A 114 -27.74 -7.70 -16.44
CA THR A 114 -28.43 -6.45 -16.08
C THR A 114 -28.45 -6.26 -14.58
N GLN A 115 -27.99 -5.09 -14.12
CA GLN A 115 -27.91 -4.76 -12.69
C GLN A 115 -28.94 -3.71 -12.29
N PRO A 116 -29.25 -3.55 -10.99
CA PRO A 116 -30.14 -2.49 -10.50
C PRO A 116 -29.68 -1.08 -10.86
N VAL A 117 -28.37 -0.92 -11.11
CA VAL A 117 -27.71 0.33 -11.46
C VAL A 117 -27.00 0.12 -12.79
N ALA A 118 -27.35 0.94 -13.79
CA ALA A 118 -26.73 0.88 -15.11
C ALA A 118 -25.23 1.22 -15.04
N ARG A 119 -24.46 0.61 -15.94
CA ARG A 119 -23.00 0.79 -16.05
C ARG A 119 -22.23 0.48 -14.76
N SER A 120 -22.73 -0.46 -13.98
CA SER A 120 -22.09 -0.90 -12.75
C SER A 120 -21.27 -2.17 -12.93
N ILE A 121 -20.28 -2.32 -12.05
CA ILE A 121 -19.53 -3.56 -11.83
C ILE A 121 -19.72 -3.95 -10.37
N THR A 122 -20.09 -5.20 -10.12
CA THR A 122 -20.24 -5.76 -8.78
C THR A 122 -19.62 -7.14 -8.69
N TRP A 123 -19.55 -7.69 -7.49
CA TRP A 123 -18.96 -9.00 -7.23
C TRP A 123 -19.91 -9.90 -6.45
N THR A 124 -19.82 -11.19 -6.74
CA THR A 124 -20.43 -12.25 -5.96
C THR A 124 -19.37 -13.28 -5.61
N ARG A 125 -19.50 -13.90 -4.44
CA ARG A 125 -18.57 -14.91 -3.96
C ARG A 125 -19.37 -16.15 -3.60
N THR A 126 -19.11 -17.25 -4.28
CA THR A 126 -19.77 -18.52 -3.97
C THR A 126 -18.98 -19.24 -2.90
N GLN A 127 -19.63 -19.56 -1.79
CA GLN A 127 -19.09 -20.46 -0.77
C GLN A 127 -19.60 -21.87 -1.04
N LEU A 128 -18.68 -22.78 -1.35
CA LEU A 128 -19.02 -24.20 -1.47
C LEU A 128 -19.28 -24.75 -0.06
N HIS A 129 -20.53 -25.05 0.24
CA HIS A 129 -20.91 -25.83 1.43
C HIS A 129 -20.97 -27.32 1.07
N GLU A 130 -20.66 -28.20 2.03
CA GLU A 130 -20.74 -29.66 1.86
C GLU A 130 -22.17 -30.19 1.60
N ASN A 131 -23.20 -29.32 1.64
CA ASN A 131 -24.61 -29.65 1.47
C ASN A 131 -25.19 -29.00 0.20
N ASP A 132 -24.69 -29.34 -0.99
CA ASP A 132 -25.24 -29.18 -2.38
C ASP A 132 -25.96 -27.88 -2.82
N GLU A 133 -26.15 -26.87 -1.98
CA GLU A 133 -26.69 -25.55 -2.32
C GLU A 133 -25.57 -24.50 -2.27
N ASP A 134 -25.14 -24.08 -3.45
CA ASP A 134 -24.16 -23.00 -3.63
C ASP A 134 -24.75 -21.67 -3.16
N ILE A 135 -24.40 -21.23 -1.95
CA ILE A 135 -24.79 -19.92 -1.44
C ILE A 135 -23.86 -18.86 -2.05
N SER A 136 -24.41 -18.09 -2.99
CA SER A 136 -23.72 -16.94 -3.59
C SER A 136 -23.92 -15.69 -2.74
N GLN A 137 -22.84 -15.22 -2.11
CA GLN A 137 -22.84 -14.01 -1.29
C GLN A 137 -22.50 -12.78 -2.14
N VAL A 138 -23.43 -11.82 -2.16
CA VAL A 138 -23.21 -10.52 -2.82
C VAL A 138 -22.20 -9.71 -2.02
N GLN A 139 -21.14 -9.23 -2.68
CA GLN A 139 -20.13 -8.38 -2.05
C GLN A 139 -20.65 -6.94 -1.90
N ALA A 140 -20.18 -6.23 -0.88
CA ALA A 140 -20.64 -4.86 -0.57
C ALA A 140 -20.12 -3.83 -1.59
N GLU A 141 -19.03 -4.14 -2.28
CA GLU A 141 -18.37 -3.21 -3.19
C GLU A 141 -19.10 -3.08 -4.53
N MET A 142 -19.07 -1.87 -5.08
CA MET A 142 -19.65 -1.53 -6.37
C MET A 142 -18.85 -0.43 -7.04
N ILE A 143 -18.62 -0.55 -8.35
CA ILE A 143 -18.12 0.53 -9.19
C ILE A 143 -19.24 1.00 -10.11
N ILE A 144 -19.37 2.31 -10.31
CA ILE A 144 -20.36 2.90 -11.23
C ILE A 144 -19.64 3.85 -12.18
N LEU A 145 -19.81 3.62 -13.47
CA LEU A 145 -19.29 4.50 -14.51
C LEU A 145 -20.25 5.68 -14.76
N ILE A 146 -19.72 6.90 -14.76
CA ILE A 146 -20.43 8.13 -15.13
C ILE A 146 -19.62 8.89 -16.20
N PRO A 147 -20.14 9.06 -17.42
CA PRO A 147 -19.52 9.92 -18.43
C PRO A 147 -19.47 11.38 -17.96
N ALA A 148 -18.42 12.12 -18.36
CA ALA A 148 -18.26 13.53 -18.05
C ALA A 148 -19.51 14.37 -18.39
N GLU A 149 -20.18 14.08 -19.50
CA GLU A 149 -21.34 14.83 -19.95
C GLU A 149 -22.51 14.71 -18.97
N GLU A 150 -22.79 13.51 -18.50
CA GLU A 150 -23.86 13.26 -17.52
C GLU A 150 -23.51 13.83 -16.14
N PHE A 151 -22.24 13.72 -15.76
CA PHE A 151 -21.74 14.26 -14.51
C PHE A 151 -21.84 15.79 -14.46
N VAL A 152 -21.48 16.47 -15.55
CA VAL A 152 -21.62 17.93 -15.68
C VAL A 152 -23.08 18.36 -15.56
N VAL A 153 -24.00 17.65 -16.22
CA VAL A 153 -25.44 17.94 -16.12
C VAL A 153 -25.93 17.77 -14.67
N MET A 154 -25.45 16.74 -13.96
CA MET A 154 -25.78 16.51 -12.55
C MET A 154 -25.33 17.69 -11.67
N LEU A 155 -24.09 18.15 -11.82
CA LEU A 155 -23.52 19.27 -11.05
C LEU A 155 -24.18 20.62 -11.35
N GLN A 156 -24.63 20.81 -12.58
CA GLN A 156 -25.26 22.05 -13.01
C GLN A 156 -26.64 22.26 -12.42
N ASN A 157 -27.40 21.17 -12.30
CA ASN A 157 -28.72 21.24 -11.70
C ASN A 157 -28.61 21.51 -10.19
N HIS A 158 -27.57 21.00 -9.52
CA HIS A 158 -27.23 21.38 -8.13
C HIS A 158 -27.05 22.89 -7.95
N LYS A 159 -26.27 23.53 -8.83
CA LYS A 159 -25.99 24.97 -8.73
C LYS A 159 -27.19 25.89 -8.95
N LYS A 160 -28.26 25.41 -9.57
CA LYS A 160 -29.46 26.22 -9.87
C LYS A 160 -30.42 26.32 -8.70
N GLU A 161 -30.19 25.60 -7.61
CA GLU A 161 -31.00 25.72 -6.40
C GLU A 161 -30.64 26.99 -5.62
N PRO A 162 -31.64 27.78 -5.18
CA PRO A 162 -31.38 29.03 -4.49
C PRO A 162 -30.70 28.78 -3.14
N PRO A 163 -29.64 29.53 -2.80
CA PRO A 163 -28.98 29.42 -1.51
C PRO A 163 -29.95 29.85 -0.41
N GLY A 164 -30.50 28.88 0.33
CA GLY A 164 -31.45 29.10 1.42
C GLY A 164 -32.78 28.33 1.34
N SER A 165 -33.01 27.50 0.31
CA SER A 165 -34.13 26.55 0.35
C SER A 165 -33.78 25.36 1.24
N TRP A 166 -34.49 25.17 2.34
CA TRP A 166 -34.30 24.05 3.28
C TRP A 166 -34.90 22.72 2.76
N THR A 167 -35.34 22.68 1.50
CA THR A 167 -35.70 21.44 0.79
C THR A 167 -34.44 20.93 0.07
N ASN A 168 -33.60 20.22 0.82
CA ASN A 168 -32.32 19.64 0.40
C ASN A 168 -32.50 18.47 -0.60
N GLU A 169 -33.22 18.65 -1.71
CA GLU A 169 -33.39 17.60 -2.74
C GLU A 169 -32.55 17.94 -3.97
N THR A 170 -31.23 17.97 -3.79
CA THR A 170 -30.30 18.15 -4.91
C THR A 170 -30.38 16.93 -5.83
N LEU A 171 -30.21 17.08 -7.14
CA LEU A 171 -30.28 15.95 -8.09
C LEU A 171 -29.25 14.84 -7.78
N TYR A 172 -28.10 15.18 -7.19
CA TYR A 172 -27.18 14.15 -6.72
C TYR A 172 -27.67 13.52 -5.41
N LYS A 173 -28.41 14.23 -4.54
CA LYS A 173 -29.12 13.64 -3.39
C LYS A 173 -30.18 12.66 -3.87
N ASP A 174 -31.02 13.02 -4.83
CA ASP A 174 -31.97 12.09 -5.45
C ASP A 174 -31.28 10.89 -6.07
N PHE A 175 -30.17 11.12 -6.79
CA PHE A 175 -29.35 10.06 -7.33
C PHE A 175 -28.77 9.17 -6.22
N THR A 176 -28.25 9.75 -5.13
CA THR A 176 -27.68 9.01 -4.00
C THR A 176 -28.74 8.26 -3.22
N HIS A 177 -29.90 8.86 -2.94
CA HIS A 177 -31.05 8.22 -2.31
C HIS A 177 -31.56 7.08 -3.16
N ALA A 178 -31.81 7.32 -4.45
CA ALA A 178 -32.22 6.26 -5.37
C ALA A 178 -31.18 5.14 -5.48
N LEU A 179 -29.89 5.46 -5.37
CA LEU A 179 -28.81 4.48 -5.40
C LEU A 179 -28.73 3.67 -4.09
N MET A 180 -28.86 4.34 -2.95
CA MET A 180 -28.85 3.72 -1.63
C MET A 180 -30.09 2.86 -1.42
N ASP A 181 -31.28 3.32 -1.84
CA ASP A 181 -32.53 2.58 -1.79
C ASP A 181 -32.46 1.28 -2.61
N LYS A 182 -31.76 1.32 -3.76
CA LYS A 182 -31.62 0.17 -4.66
C LYS A 182 -30.56 -0.82 -4.22
N THR A 183 -29.49 -0.37 -3.57
CA THR A 183 -28.27 -1.17 -3.39
C THR A 183 -27.88 -1.39 -1.94
N CYS A 184 -28.18 -0.45 -1.04
CA CYS A 184 -27.65 -0.42 0.33
C CYS A 184 -26.12 -0.59 0.41
N LYS A 185 -25.39 -0.20 -0.65
CA LYS A 185 -23.94 -0.35 -0.80
C LYS A 185 -23.26 1.00 -0.89
N MET A 186 -21.99 1.08 -0.48
CA MET A 186 -21.14 2.26 -0.67
C MET A 186 -20.42 2.15 -2.04
N PRO A 187 -20.83 2.93 -3.05
CA PRO A 187 -20.30 2.81 -4.39
C PRO A 187 -19.01 3.63 -4.55
N THR A 188 -18.20 3.19 -5.51
CA THR A 188 -17.13 3.99 -6.09
C THR A 188 -17.59 4.53 -7.45
N LEU A 189 -17.76 5.84 -7.55
CA LEU A 189 -18.07 6.53 -8.80
C LEU A 189 -16.80 6.77 -9.61
N VAL A 190 -16.80 6.34 -10.86
CA VAL A 190 -15.74 6.59 -11.83
C VAL A 190 -16.26 7.55 -12.88
N ILE A 191 -15.73 8.77 -12.87
CA ILE A 191 -16.06 9.80 -13.85
C ILE A 191 -15.04 9.74 -14.99
N MET A 192 -15.53 9.51 -16.20
CA MET A 192 -14.68 9.36 -17.39
C MET A 192 -14.56 10.65 -18.20
N GLU A 193 -13.33 10.94 -18.66
CA GLU A 193 -13.02 11.93 -19.70
C GLU A 193 -13.34 13.40 -19.32
N MET A 194 -13.17 13.79 -18.04
CA MET A 194 -13.43 15.17 -17.60
C MET A 194 -12.46 16.19 -18.19
N GLU A 195 -11.20 15.84 -18.39
CA GLU A 195 -10.25 16.74 -19.06
C GLU A 195 -10.60 16.95 -20.54
N LYS A 196 -11.20 15.96 -21.19
CA LYS A 196 -11.73 16.13 -22.55
C LYS A 196 -12.89 17.13 -22.58
N TYR A 197 -13.77 17.10 -21.58
CA TYR A 197 -14.81 18.11 -21.39
C TYR A 197 -14.21 19.53 -21.24
N PHE A 198 -13.23 19.72 -20.36
CA PHE A 198 -12.60 21.03 -20.16
C PHE A 198 -11.85 21.53 -21.42
N ARG A 199 -11.20 20.64 -22.17
CA ARG A 199 -10.55 20.98 -23.45
C ARG A 199 -11.57 21.38 -24.52
N GLY A 200 -12.71 20.67 -24.61
CA GLY A 200 -13.78 20.97 -25.57
C GLY A 200 -14.39 22.36 -25.39
N HIS A 201 -14.48 22.84 -24.14
CA HIS A 201 -14.95 24.19 -23.82
C HIS A 201 -13.90 25.27 -24.12
N LYS A 202 -12.60 25.00 -23.94
CA LYS A 202 -11.53 25.95 -24.31
C LYS A 202 -11.42 26.18 -25.82
N ALA A 203 -11.85 25.21 -26.63
CA ALA A 203 -11.78 25.27 -28.10
C ALA A 203 -12.97 26.00 -28.75
N GLN A 204 -14.00 26.40 -28.00
CA GLN A 204 -15.07 27.25 -28.54
C GLN A 204 -14.51 28.67 -28.76
N PRO A 205 -14.40 29.13 -30.02
CA PRO A 205 -13.90 30.48 -30.28
C PRO A 205 -14.87 31.47 -29.62
N LYS A 206 -14.35 32.31 -28.72
CA LYS A 206 -15.02 33.54 -28.30
C LYS A 206 -15.45 34.26 -29.58
N LYS A 207 -16.74 34.19 -29.93
CA LYS A 207 -17.33 35.09 -30.92
C LYS A 207 -17.16 36.49 -30.35
N ARG A 208 -16.04 37.11 -30.68
CA ARG A 208 -15.84 38.54 -30.54
C ARG A 208 -16.95 39.18 -31.36
N SER A 209 -17.90 39.78 -30.65
CA SER A 209 -18.83 40.77 -31.17
C SER A 209 -18.02 41.94 -31.71
N ASN A 210 -17.54 41.82 -32.95
CA ASN A 210 -17.27 42.98 -33.77
C ASN A 210 -18.56 43.25 -34.54
N GLU A 211 -19.40 44.09 -33.96
CA GLU A 211 -20.38 44.83 -34.75
C GLU A 211 -19.61 45.74 -35.69
N ALA A 212 -19.58 45.37 -36.97
CA ALA A 212 -19.33 46.28 -38.06
C ALA A 212 -20.36 45.96 -39.14
N ASP A 213 -21.43 46.75 -39.07
CA ASP A 213 -22.33 47.16 -40.13
C ASP A 213 -21.92 46.79 -41.57
N LYS A 214 -22.74 45.96 -42.23
CA LYS A 214 -23.30 46.22 -43.57
C LYS A 214 -24.17 45.04 -44.04
N GLY A 215 -25.42 45.36 -44.36
CA GLY A 215 -26.45 44.40 -44.74
C GLY A 215 -26.23 43.72 -46.09
N SER A 216 -26.89 42.57 -46.25
CA SER A 216 -27.77 42.28 -47.39
C SER A 216 -28.44 40.92 -47.19
N ASN A 217 -29.66 40.82 -47.72
CA ASN A 217 -30.56 39.67 -47.77
C ASN A 217 -29.89 38.29 -47.91
N ASP A 218 -30.31 37.33 -47.08
CA ASP A 218 -30.66 36.02 -47.65
C ASP A 218 -31.61 35.19 -46.77
N LEU A 219 -32.85 35.03 -47.25
CA LEU A 219 -33.96 34.31 -46.62
C LEU A 219 -33.83 32.77 -46.71
N LYS A 220 -32.66 32.21 -47.03
CA LYS A 220 -32.47 30.77 -47.27
C LYS A 220 -31.70 30.01 -46.17
N SER A 221 -31.18 30.69 -45.16
CA SER A 221 -30.44 30.06 -44.05
C SER A 221 -31.34 29.54 -42.91
N ARG A 222 -32.64 29.84 -42.92
CA ARG A 222 -33.56 29.54 -41.81
C ARG A 222 -34.03 28.08 -41.72
N LYS A 223 -33.74 27.23 -42.71
CA LYS A 223 -34.16 25.80 -42.71
C LYS A 223 -33.08 24.80 -42.32
N LEU A 224 -31.79 25.17 -42.29
CA LEU A 224 -30.70 24.29 -41.83
C LEU A 224 -30.29 24.52 -40.37
N ALA A 225 -30.68 25.64 -39.77
CA ALA A 225 -30.40 25.96 -38.37
C ALA A 225 -31.32 25.24 -37.36
N LYS A 226 -32.34 24.49 -37.83
CA LYS A 226 -33.35 23.84 -36.98
C LYS A 226 -33.05 22.36 -36.66
N LYS A 227 -31.88 21.84 -37.07
CA LYS A 227 -31.53 20.40 -36.89
C LYS A 227 -30.26 20.12 -36.08
N ARG A 228 -29.67 21.14 -35.44
CA ARG A 228 -28.56 20.99 -34.48
C ARG A 228 -28.88 21.71 -33.18
N LYS A 229 -29.94 21.27 -32.50
CA LYS A 229 -30.06 21.46 -31.06
C LYS A 229 -29.21 20.35 -30.41
N LEU A 230 -27.89 20.40 -30.65
CA LEU A 230 -26.96 19.68 -29.81
C LEU A 230 -27.00 20.45 -28.50
N GLU A 231 -27.61 19.88 -27.48
CA GLU A 231 -27.71 20.51 -26.16
C GLU A 231 -26.33 21.03 -25.79
N VAL A 232 -26.22 22.34 -25.60
CA VAL A 232 -24.95 22.98 -25.27
C VAL A 232 -24.62 22.48 -23.88
N LEU A 233 -23.69 21.51 -23.80
CA LEU A 233 -23.26 20.95 -22.55
C LEU A 233 -22.72 22.11 -21.70
N PRO A 234 -23.28 22.30 -20.52
CA PRO A 234 -23.17 23.60 -19.91
C PRO A 234 -21.79 23.80 -19.27
N HIS A 235 -21.37 25.05 -19.10
CA HIS A 235 -19.99 25.39 -18.76
C HIS A 235 -19.76 25.32 -17.25
N LEU A 236 -18.84 24.45 -16.83
CA LEU A 236 -18.32 24.35 -15.47
C LEU A 236 -16.81 24.53 -15.51
N THR A 237 -16.30 25.34 -14.60
CA THR A 237 -14.87 25.45 -14.36
C THR A 237 -14.38 24.30 -13.48
N ARG A 238 -13.07 24.07 -13.48
CA ARG A 238 -12.46 23.02 -12.68
C ARG A 238 -12.69 23.22 -11.17
N ILE A 239 -12.59 24.47 -10.71
CA ILE A 239 -12.81 24.84 -9.30
C ILE A 239 -14.24 24.47 -8.89
N GLU A 240 -15.22 24.79 -9.72
CA GLU A 240 -16.62 24.49 -9.43
C GLU A 240 -16.91 22.99 -9.37
N VAL A 241 -16.22 22.18 -10.17
CA VAL A 241 -16.30 20.72 -10.09
C VAL A 241 -15.65 20.21 -8.80
N GLU A 242 -14.47 20.72 -8.44
CA GLU A 242 -13.76 20.33 -7.22
C GLU A 242 -14.54 20.71 -5.95
N GLU A 243 -15.12 21.92 -5.89
CA GLU A 243 -15.96 22.37 -4.78
C GLU A 243 -17.20 21.48 -4.59
N ALA A 244 -17.93 21.21 -5.67
CA ALA A 244 -19.11 20.34 -5.60
C ALA A 244 -18.76 18.89 -5.23
N MET A 245 -17.55 18.43 -5.59
CA MET A 245 -17.07 17.12 -5.18
C MET A 245 -16.70 17.03 -3.71
N ILE A 246 -16.13 18.09 -3.14
CA ILE A 246 -15.86 18.15 -1.70
C ILE A 246 -17.18 18.09 -0.93
N GLU A 247 -18.17 18.89 -1.32
CA GLU A 247 -19.51 18.87 -0.74
C GLU A 247 -20.13 17.46 -0.84
N PHE A 248 -20.14 16.88 -2.04
CA PHE A 248 -20.67 15.53 -2.29
C PHE A 248 -20.00 14.45 -1.42
N GLN A 249 -18.68 14.46 -1.30
CA GLN A 249 -17.94 13.48 -0.51
C GLN A 249 -18.21 13.61 1.00
N LEU A 250 -18.33 14.84 1.50
CA LEU A 250 -18.66 15.10 2.90
C LEU A 250 -20.08 14.68 3.27
N GLU A 251 -21.04 14.84 2.35
CA GLU A 251 -22.43 14.48 2.58
C GLU A 251 -22.71 12.97 2.44
N THR A 252 -22.12 12.33 1.43
CA THR A 252 -22.51 10.95 1.03
C THR A 252 -21.52 9.88 1.47
N GLY A 253 -20.26 10.24 1.69
CA GLY A 253 -19.16 9.28 1.90
C GLY A 253 -18.82 8.43 0.68
N PHE A 254 -19.40 8.71 -0.50
CA PHE A 254 -19.11 7.94 -1.71
C PHE A 254 -17.70 8.22 -2.21
N HIS A 255 -17.03 7.18 -2.72
CA HIS A 255 -15.72 7.35 -3.30
C HIS A 255 -15.84 7.84 -4.75
N VAL A 256 -14.98 8.78 -5.14
CA VAL A 256 -15.02 9.41 -6.46
C VAL A 256 -13.64 9.33 -7.10
N ARG A 257 -13.57 8.87 -8.35
CA ARG A 257 -12.34 8.78 -9.15
C ARG A 257 -12.56 9.38 -10.53
N PHE A 258 -11.70 10.30 -10.93
CA PHE A 258 -11.64 10.82 -12.31
C PHE A 258 -10.60 10.02 -13.09
N LEU A 259 -10.99 9.47 -14.24
CA LEU A 259 -10.11 8.73 -15.15
C LEU A 259 -10.28 9.29 -16.57
N GLU A 260 -9.18 9.39 -17.31
CA GLU A 260 -9.20 10.02 -18.64
C GLU A 260 -9.16 9.01 -19.78
N THR A 261 -8.71 7.79 -19.51
CA THR A 261 -8.59 6.76 -20.53
C THR A 261 -9.29 5.46 -20.12
N TRP A 262 -9.81 4.74 -21.11
CA TRP A 262 -10.40 3.41 -20.89
C TRP A 262 -9.38 2.38 -20.41
N LYS A 263 -8.09 2.59 -20.71
CA LYS A 263 -7.00 1.81 -20.14
C LYS A 263 -6.88 2.03 -18.63
N GLU A 264 -6.86 3.28 -18.17
CA GLU A 264 -6.84 3.59 -16.73
C GLU A 264 -8.05 2.99 -16.02
N PHE A 265 -9.23 3.02 -16.64
CA PHE A 265 -10.41 2.40 -16.07
C PHE A 265 -10.29 0.87 -15.99
N ALA A 266 -9.79 0.23 -17.04
CA ALA A 266 -9.52 -1.21 -17.04
C ALA A 266 -8.51 -1.61 -15.95
N ASP A 267 -7.40 -0.87 -15.83
CA ASP A 267 -6.36 -1.09 -14.81
C ASP A 267 -6.94 -0.89 -13.40
N PHE A 268 -7.75 0.15 -13.20
CA PHE A 268 -8.45 0.42 -11.95
C PHE A 268 -9.41 -0.71 -11.58
N SER A 269 -10.25 -1.17 -12.52
CA SER A 269 -11.16 -2.30 -12.30
C SER A 269 -10.41 -3.58 -11.94
N CYS A 270 -9.28 -3.86 -12.58
CA CYS A 270 -8.42 -5.01 -12.27
C CYS A 270 -7.80 -4.93 -10.88
N MET A 271 -7.31 -3.75 -10.48
CA MET A 271 -6.81 -3.50 -9.13
C MET A 271 -7.92 -3.68 -8.09
N PHE A 272 -9.10 -3.11 -8.36
CA PHE A 272 -10.25 -3.20 -7.46
C PHE A 272 -10.73 -4.64 -7.30
N ASN A 273 -10.82 -5.39 -8.40
CA ASN A 273 -11.17 -6.82 -8.38
C ASN A 273 -10.21 -7.63 -7.49
N LYS A 274 -8.90 -7.38 -7.59
CA LYS A 274 -7.90 -8.00 -6.70
C LYS A 274 -8.11 -7.60 -5.24
N ALA A 275 -8.44 -6.33 -4.97
CA ALA A 275 -8.72 -5.87 -3.61
C ALA A 275 -9.95 -6.58 -3.01
N VAL A 276 -11.04 -6.72 -3.78
CA VAL A 276 -12.24 -7.46 -3.37
C VAL A 276 -11.94 -8.95 -3.16
N ALA A 277 -11.11 -9.54 -4.02
CA ALA A 277 -10.67 -10.94 -3.86
C ALA A 277 -9.94 -11.17 -2.53
N GLU A 278 -9.06 -10.23 -2.14
CA GLU A 278 -8.23 -10.32 -0.94
C GLU A 278 -8.89 -9.78 0.34
N ALA A 279 -9.99 -9.02 0.24
CA ALA A 279 -10.61 -8.32 1.36
C ALA A 279 -10.97 -9.22 2.56
N PRO A 280 -11.65 -10.39 2.40
CA PRO A 280 -11.97 -11.25 3.53
C PRO A 280 -10.72 -11.79 4.24
N ILE A 281 -9.68 -12.14 3.47
CA ILE A 281 -8.41 -12.64 3.99
C ILE A 281 -7.70 -11.54 4.79
N LYS A 282 -7.71 -10.30 4.29
CA LYS A 282 -7.12 -9.14 4.99
C LYS A 282 -7.90 -8.81 6.26
N MET A 283 -9.23 -8.86 6.24
CA MET A 283 -10.05 -8.65 7.44
C MET A 283 -9.78 -9.72 8.51
N GLN A 284 -9.72 -11.00 8.12
CA GLN A 284 -9.39 -12.08 9.06
C GLN A 284 -7.99 -11.90 9.68
N ARG A 285 -7.01 -11.45 8.88
CA ARG A 285 -5.67 -11.12 9.39
C ARG A 285 -5.70 -9.93 10.36
N ASN A 286 -6.47 -8.89 10.06
CA ASN A 286 -6.59 -7.71 10.93
C ASN A 286 -7.25 -8.05 12.27
N ASN A 287 -8.14 -9.04 12.31
CA ASN A 287 -8.74 -9.54 13.55
C ASN A 287 -7.78 -10.43 14.37
N SER A 288 -6.53 -10.62 13.95
CA SER A 288 -5.52 -11.34 14.71
C SER A 288 -5.04 -10.51 15.91
N LYS A 289 -4.67 -11.19 17.01
CA LYS A 289 -4.15 -10.57 18.24
C LYS A 289 -2.85 -9.76 18.04
N PHE A 290 -2.17 -9.96 16.92
CA PHE A 290 -0.93 -9.30 16.57
C PHE A 290 -1.15 -8.34 15.40
N SER A 291 -1.41 -7.05 15.71
CA SER A 291 -1.66 -6.00 14.71
C SER A 291 -0.44 -5.64 13.85
N PHE A 292 0.78 -5.96 14.32
CA PHE A 292 2.03 -5.53 13.71
C PHE A 292 2.68 -6.56 12.76
N TYR A 293 2.32 -7.85 12.84
CA TYR A 293 3.20 -8.93 12.36
C TYR A 293 2.88 -9.51 10.97
N LEU A 294 1.89 -8.99 10.23
CA LEU A 294 1.31 -9.76 9.12
C LEU A 294 1.30 -9.12 7.74
N ASP A 295 1.81 -7.89 7.56
CA ASP A 295 1.83 -7.26 6.24
C ASP A 295 3.11 -6.46 5.93
N GLY A 296 3.53 -6.50 4.67
CA GLY A 296 4.67 -5.76 4.13
C GLY A 296 6.04 -6.47 4.10
N GLU A 297 7.00 -5.88 3.38
CA GLU A 297 8.38 -6.38 3.27
C GLU A 297 9.10 -6.49 4.63
N TRP A 298 8.66 -5.68 5.61
CA TRP A 298 9.17 -5.66 6.99
C TRP A 298 8.76 -6.89 7.82
N ALA A 299 7.62 -7.51 7.50
CA ALA A 299 7.15 -8.75 8.13
C ALA A 299 7.82 -10.01 7.53
N GLY A 300 8.64 -9.85 6.49
CA GLY A 300 9.38 -10.94 5.88
C GLY A 300 10.46 -11.50 6.80
N GLY A 301 10.49 -12.83 6.97
CA GLY A 301 11.60 -13.51 7.67
C GLY A 301 12.93 -13.43 6.92
N VAL A 302 14.05 -13.64 7.62
CA VAL A 302 15.37 -13.86 7.01
C VAL A 302 15.51 -15.35 6.75
N ARG A 303 15.98 -15.75 5.56
CA ARG A 303 16.32 -17.16 5.32
C ARG A 303 17.57 -17.52 6.11
N VAL A 304 17.51 -18.59 6.88
CA VAL A 304 18.63 -19.09 7.67
C VAL A 304 18.92 -20.52 7.27
N ASP A 305 20.17 -20.78 6.92
CA ASP A 305 20.66 -22.10 6.58
C ASP A 305 20.89 -22.94 7.84
N ARG A 306 20.95 -24.27 7.70
CA ARG A 306 21.20 -25.20 8.83
C ARG A 306 22.52 -24.93 9.57
N CYS A 307 23.50 -24.33 8.90
CA CYS A 307 24.77 -23.93 9.49
C CYS A 307 24.72 -22.58 10.24
N GLY A 308 23.55 -21.95 10.36
CA GLY A 308 23.38 -20.66 11.03
C GLY A 308 23.71 -19.44 10.16
N LYS A 309 24.09 -19.64 8.89
CA LYS A 309 24.26 -18.54 7.93
C LYS A 309 22.92 -17.82 7.77
N GLY A 310 22.92 -16.52 8.07
CA GLY A 310 21.71 -15.68 8.10
C GLY A 310 21.29 -15.22 9.50
N LEU A 311 21.78 -15.85 10.58
CA LEU A 311 21.43 -15.47 11.97
C LEU A 311 21.87 -14.04 12.32
N LEU A 312 23.01 -13.57 11.81
CA LEU A 312 23.42 -12.18 11.99
C LEU A 312 22.43 -11.20 11.33
N GLY A 313 21.87 -11.59 10.19
CA GLY A 313 20.81 -10.84 9.52
C GLY A 313 19.50 -10.85 10.31
N VAL A 314 19.15 -11.98 10.94
CA VAL A 314 18.03 -12.06 11.89
C VAL A 314 18.26 -11.12 13.06
N TRP A 315 19.45 -11.16 13.66
CA TRP A 315 19.79 -10.34 14.82
C TRP A 315 19.67 -8.84 14.51
N LYS A 316 20.20 -8.42 13.36
CA LYS A 316 20.02 -7.07 12.84
C LYS A 316 18.53 -6.71 12.68
N ARG A 317 17.73 -7.59 12.07
CA ARG A 317 16.28 -7.33 11.89
C ARG A 317 15.53 -7.23 13.21
N GLN A 318 15.93 -8.00 14.24
CA GLN A 318 15.37 -7.89 15.58
C GLN A 318 15.63 -6.52 16.20
N ILE A 319 16.87 -6.00 16.10
CA ILE A 319 17.18 -4.64 16.55
C ILE A 319 16.41 -3.58 15.73
N GLN A 320 16.12 -3.82 14.45
CA GLN A 320 15.31 -2.91 13.63
C GLN A 320 13.83 -2.87 14.01
N GLN A 321 13.32 -3.83 14.81
CA GLN A 321 11.92 -3.82 15.22
C GLN A 321 11.60 -2.74 16.26
N PHE A 322 12.62 -2.19 16.92
CA PHE A 322 12.42 -1.10 17.87
C PHE A 322 12.03 0.19 17.13
N ASN A 323 11.05 0.90 17.69
CA ASN A 323 10.62 2.18 17.18
C ASN A 323 11.81 3.15 17.05
N ARG A 324 11.87 3.86 15.91
CA ARG A 324 12.88 4.89 15.59
C ARG A 324 14.32 4.38 15.41
N ILE A 325 14.53 3.06 15.29
CA ILE A 325 15.83 2.49 14.92
C ILE A 325 15.97 2.40 13.40
N SER A 326 17.00 3.04 12.86
CA SER A 326 17.34 2.95 11.43
C SER A 326 18.25 1.76 11.13
N VAL A 327 18.37 1.41 9.84
CA VAL A 327 19.25 0.31 9.38
C VAL A 327 20.70 0.52 9.83
N GLU A 328 21.19 1.75 9.78
CA GLU A 328 22.55 2.12 10.17
C GLU A 328 22.74 2.02 11.68
N THR A 329 21.74 2.43 12.47
CA THR A 329 21.77 2.28 13.94
C THR A 329 21.79 0.80 14.31
N ALA A 330 20.94 -0.03 13.71
CA ALA A 330 20.94 -1.46 13.96
C ALA A 330 22.27 -2.12 13.56
N ASN A 331 22.85 -1.73 12.42
CA ASN A 331 24.18 -2.17 12.01
C ASN A 331 25.25 -1.81 13.05
N ALA A 332 25.22 -0.59 13.61
CA ALA A 332 26.20 -0.17 14.60
C ALA A 332 26.08 -0.97 15.91
N VAL A 333 24.86 -1.25 16.38
CA VAL A 333 24.63 -2.13 17.54
C VAL A 333 25.13 -3.54 17.28
N VAL A 334 24.78 -4.13 16.13
CA VAL A 334 25.19 -5.49 15.76
C VAL A 334 26.70 -5.58 15.53
N ALA A 335 27.35 -4.52 15.04
CA ALA A 335 28.79 -4.47 14.89
C ALA A 335 29.50 -4.45 16.26
N ALA A 336 28.95 -3.73 17.25
CA ALA A 336 29.46 -3.75 18.61
C ALA A 336 29.17 -5.07 19.34
N TYR A 337 27.98 -5.65 19.11
CA TYR A 337 27.50 -6.87 19.74
C TYR A 337 26.95 -7.84 18.68
N PRO A 338 27.78 -8.71 18.09
CA PRO A 338 27.40 -9.57 16.95
C PRO A 338 26.50 -10.75 17.33
N SER A 339 26.09 -10.87 18.60
CA SER A 339 25.08 -11.81 19.03
C SER A 339 24.24 -11.24 20.19
N PRO A 340 22.97 -11.69 20.34
CA PRO A 340 22.15 -11.32 21.50
C PRO A 340 22.81 -11.69 22.84
N TYR A 341 23.53 -12.81 22.86
CA TYR A 341 24.23 -13.29 24.05
C TYR A 341 25.33 -12.35 24.50
N LEU A 342 26.12 -11.79 23.57
CA LEU A 342 27.17 -10.82 23.90
C LEU A 342 26.58 -9.52 24.47
N LEU A 343 25.46 -9.06 23.92
CA LEU A 343 24.75 -7.89 24.44
C LEU A 343 24.21 -8.16 25.86
N PHE A 344 23.60 -9.31 26.07
CA PHE A 344 23.11 -9.74 27.39
C PHE A 344 24.24 -9.86 28.42
N GLN A 345 25.37 -10.46 28.04
CA GLN A 345 26.56 -10.53 28.88
C GLN A 345 27.04 -9.14 29.26
N ALA A 346 27.13 -8.20 28.31
CA ALA A 346 27.58 -6.84 28.58
C ALA A 346 26.68 -6.14 29.63
N TYR A 347 25.35 -6.28 29.54
CA TYR A 347 24.45 -5.76 30.58
C TYR A 347 24.69 -6.36 31.97
N ASN A 348 25.00 -7.66 32.05
CA ASN A 348 25.28 -8.33 33.34
C ASN A 348 26.60 -7.89 33.97
N HIS A 349 27.58 -7.43 33.18
CA HIS A 349 28.84 -6.91 33.68
C HIS A 349 28.74 -5.45 34.15
N CYS A 350 27.66 -4.73 33.83
CA CYS A 350 27.40 -3.39 34.35
C CYS A 350 27.02 -3.44 35.83
N ASN A 351 27.61 -2.53 36.60
CA ASN A 351 27.48 -2.48 38.06
C ASN A 351 26.24 -1.70 38.51
N THR A 352 25.77 -0.76 37.69
CA THR A 352 24.63 0.10 38.01
C THR A 352 23.57 0.06 36.92
N GLU A 353 22.32 0.35 37.29
CA GLU A 353 21.22 0.44 36.32
C GLU A 353 21.41 1.62 35.35
N ALA A 354 21.97 2.74 35.81
CA ALA A 354 22.30 3.88 34.95
C ALA A 354 23.34 3.52 33.87
N GLU A 355 24.34 2.71 34.22
CA GLU A 355 25.33 2.20 33.27
C GLU A 355 24.68 1.28 32.23
N ARG A 356 23.75 0.41 32.65
CA ARG A 356 22.97 -0.45 31.74
C ARG A 356 22.11 0.37 30.78
N HIS A 357 21.45 1.43 31.28
CA HIS A 357 20.67 2.34 30.44
C HIS A 357 21.52 3.06 29.40
N CYS A 358 22.79 3.36 29.70
CA CYS A 358 23.69 4.09 28.81
C CYS A 358 24.66 3.19 28.00
N LEU A 359 24.63 1.86 28.18
CA LEU A 359 25.61 0.94 27.56
C LEU A 359 25.77 1.13 26.04
N LEU A 360 24.67 1.41 25.33
CA LEU A 360 24.66 1.59 23.88
C LEU A 360 24.68 3.06 23.45
N SER A 361 24.59 4.02 24.39
CA SER A 361 24.29 5.41 24.06
C SER A 361 25.39 6.07 23.24
N ASP A 362 26.66 5.73 23.50
CA ASP A 362 27.83 6.33 22.86
C ASP A 362 28.29 5.62 21.58
N ILE A 363 27.60 4.56 21.16
CA ILE A 363 27.91 3.89 19.89
C ILE A 363 27.70 4.88 18.73
N LEU A 364 28.74 5.03 17.91
CA LEU A 364 28.72 5.91 16.75
C LEU A 364 28.05 5.24 15.56
N VAL A 365 27.03 5.91 15.03
CA VAL A 365 26.33 5.56 13.80
C VAL A 365 26.83 6.47 12.69
N ARG A 366 27.55 5.91 11.72
CA ARG A 366 27.94 6.62 10.50
C ARG A 366 26.80 6.59 9.48
N ARG A 367 26.47 7.76 8.93
CA ARG A 367 25.54 7.94 7.82
C ARG A 367 26.29 8.48 6.61
N GLY A 368 26.17 7.78 5.48
CA GLY A 368 26.82 8.14 4.21
C GLY A 368 28.24 7.59 4.06
N GLU A 369 28.79 7.73 2.86
CA GLU A 369 30.12 7.27 2.47
C GLU A 369 30.96 8.48 2.02
N GLY A 370 32.25 8.53 2.38
CA GLY A 370 33.16 9.60 1.98
C GLY A 370 33.00 10.92 2.77
N VAL A 371 33.27 12.05 2.10
CA VAL A 371 33.43 13.41 2.69
C VAL A 371 32.12 13.98 3.26
N THR A 372 30.97 13.43 2.87
CA THR A 372 29.64 13.80 3.41
C THR A 372 29.22 12.94 4.60
N SER A 373 30.12 12.09 5.12
CA SER A 373 29.83 11.23 6.27
C SER A 373 29.49 12.06 7.50
N THR A 374 28.27 11.91 8.00
CA THR A 374 27.86 12.46 9.30
C THR A 374 27.83 11.34 10.33
N SER A 375 28.35 11.60 11.54
CA SER A 375 28.31 10.66 12.65
C SER A 375 27.33 11.15 13.71
N ARG A 376 26.41 10.28 14.13
CA ARG A 376 25.54 10.52 15.28
C ARG A 376 25.72 9.41 16.32
N ARG A 377 25.42 9.70 17.58
CA ARG A 377 25.33 8.68 18.63
C ARG A 377 23.94 8.05 18.65
N ILE A 378 23.83 6.85 19.22
CA ILE A 378 22.53 6.18 19.42
C ILE A 378 21.66 6.96 20.40
N GLY A 379 22.26 7.51 21.46
CA GLY A 379 21.57 8.25 22.50
C GLY A 379 21.04 7.36 23.63
N GLN A 380 20.91 7.94 24.83
CA GLN A 380 20.52 7.24 26.06
C GLN A 380 19.12 6.64 25.96
N GLU A 381 18.20 7.36 25.31
CA GLU A 381 16.82 6.94 25.18
C GLU A 381 16.68 5.62 24.40
N MET A 382 17.37 5.50 23.26
CA MET A 382 17.37 4.24 22.50
C MET A 382 18.09 3.12 23.26
N SER A 383 19.19 3.44 23.93
CA SER A 383 19.97 2.47 24.70
C SER A 383 19.13 1.86 25.84
N LYS A 384 18.38 2.69 26.56
CA LYS A 384 17.47 2.29 27.62
C LYS A 384 16.35 1.38 27.09
N ARG A 385 15.73 1.71 25.95
CA ARG A 385 14.68 0.86 25.35
C ARG A 385 15.16 -0.54 25.02
N ILE A 386 16.35 -0.64 24.41
CA ILE A 386 16.95 -1.94 24.09
C ILE A 386 17.21 -2.71 25.38
N TYR A 387 17.77 -2.06 26.40
CA TYR A 387 17.97 -2.70 27.71
C TYR A 387 16.67 -3.24 28.30
N LEU A 388 15.63 -2.41 28.38
CA LEU A 388 14.34 -2.77 28.96
C LEU A 388 13.72 -3.97 28.23
N GLN A 389 13.74 -3.98 26.89
CA GLN A 389 13.22 -5.11 26.11
C GLN A 389 13.99 -6.42 26.31
N PHE A 390 15.30 -6.35 26.60
CA PHE A 390 16.15 -7.53 26.77
C PHE A 390 16.15 -8.08 28.20
N MET A 391 15.91 -7.22 29.19
CA MET A 391 16.10 -7.56 30.60
C MET A 391 14.80 -7.57 31.41
N SER A 392 13.72 -6.94 30.93
CA SER A 392 12.42 -6.98 31.59
C SER A 392 11.80 -8.38 31.48
N LEU A 393 11.13 -8.80 32.55
CA LEU A 393 10.28 -9.99 32.58
C LEU A 393 8.80 -9.65 32.34
N ASP A 394 8.45 -8.37 32.34
CA ASP A 394 7.10 -7.87 32.10
C ASP A 394 6.84 -7.72 30.58
N PRO A 395 5.94 -8.53 29.98
CA PRO A 395 5.61 -8.44 28.57
C PRO A 395 4.78 -7.20 28.21
N GLU A 396 4.13 -6.55 29.19
CA GLU A 396 3.29 -5.37 28.99
C GLU A 396 4.04 -4.05 29.24
N LEU A 397 5.36 -4.13 29.48
CA LEU A 397 6.19 -2.97 29.73
C LEU A 397 6.23 -2.05 28.50
N LEU A 398 5.79 -0.80 28.69
CA LEU A 398 5.82 0.23 27.66
C LEU A 398 7.21 0.85 27.53
N LEU A 399 7.86 0.64 26.38
CA LEU A 399 9.21 1.12 26.12
C LEU A 399 9.29 2.62 25.79
N ASP A 400 8.20 3.25 25.35
CA ASP A 400 8.19 4.63 24.82
C ASP A 400 7.72 5.70 25.84
N LEU A 401 7.43 5.32 27.10
CA LEU A 401 6.85 6.22 28.12
C LEU A 401 7.87 6.89 29.06
N SER A 402 9.18 6.80 28.80
CA SER A 402 10.17 7.37 29.72
C SER A 402 10.91 8.57 29.19
#